data_AF-A0A944TPC3-F1
#
_entry.id   AF-A0A944TPC3-F1
#
_cell.length_a   1.000
_cell.length_b   1.000
_cell.length_c   1.000
_cell.angle_alpha   90.00
_cell.angle_beta   90.00
_cell.angle_gamma   90.00
#
_symmetry.space_group_name_H-M   'P 1'
#
loop_
_entity.id
_entity.type
_entity.pdbx_description
1 polymer ?
#
loop_
_entity_poly.entity_id
_entity_poly.type
_entity_poly.pdbx_seq_one_letter_code
_entity_poly.pdbx_strand_id
1 'polypeptide(L)'
;MYFGDYLVKQEVINSEQLIDGLVTQLEDMPSLLSILKGSLKIENQTLLKIIAAQVSGRKDILSVLRDGQFIEESLVEQALQQQVDKKTPLGKILVSKNVISAEELNEHLNNFLQVIEEAPEPEAATELEVKAASEPEESCPQSDSGDCMISSAALDSMREQVESGMLDASVLEELEAELKASAPASEVKAPAEEEVLEIDTSFIGKLSESLSAKFLVETSQEIKDLTTENVTPLFEKIHELKGVARLLNATLLETALDNFEKLLGSEQLGPTEEEKERLYKLFEFVNEVKVNLEMNKSEKEVKDNKAAMNKYNKLIKDVA
;
A
#
# COMPACT_ATOMS: atom_id res chain seq x y z
N MET A 1 -9.65 -14.34 8.18
CA MET A 1 -11.11 -14.22 7.95
C MET A 1 -11.65 -13.11 8.84
N TYR A 2 -12.58 -12.26 8.39
CA TYR A 2 -13.18 -11.26 9.29
C TYR A 2 -14.29 -11.86 10.14
N PHE A 3 -14.51 -11.32 11.34
CA PHE A 3 -15.53 -11.83 12.26
C PHE A 3 -16.97 -11.69 11.70
N GLY A 4 -17.24 -10.65 10.91
CA GLY A 4 -18.54 -10.51 10.22
C GLY A 4 -18.83 -11.66 9.26
N ASP A 5 -17.82 -12.06 8.47
CA ASP A 5 -17.94 -13.20 7.54
C ASP A 5 -18.14 -14.52 8.29
N TYR A 6 -17.49 -14.66 9.45
CA TYR A 6 -17.69 -15.80 10.34
C TYR A 6 -19.16 -15.90 10.78
N LEU A 7 -19.75 -14.80 11.26
CA LEU A 7 -21.15 -14.80 11.71
C LEU A 7 -22.13 -15.16 10.59
N VAL A 8 -21.85 -14.73 9.36
CA VAL A 8 -22.66 -15.12 8.18
C VAL A 8 -22.50 -16.60 7.85
N LYS A 9 -21.26 -17.13 7.89
CA LYS A 9 -21.00 -18.56 7.63
C LYS A 9 -21.61 -19.48 8.67
N GLN A 10 -21.73 -19.03 9.92
CA GLN A 10 -22.40 -19.76 10.99
C GLN A 10 -23.92 -19.57 10.98
N GLU A 11 -24.48 -18.87 9.99
CA GLU A 11 -25.91 -18.58 9.83
C GLU A 11 -26.53 -17.83 11.03
N VAL A 12 -25.70 -17.16 11.83
CA VAL A 12 -26.12 -16.36 12.99
C VAL A 12 -26.77 -15.06 12.53
N ILE A 13 -26.21 -14.48 11.47
CA ILE A 13 -26.75 -13.32 10.76
C ILE A 13 -26.74 -13.63 9.27
N ASN A 14 -27.59 -12.93 8.51
CA ASN A 14 -27.52 -12.98 7.04
C ASN A 14 -26.70 -11.80 6.48
N SER A 15 -26.40 -11.86 5.18
CA SER A 15 -25.60 -10.82 4.50
C SER A 15 -26.24 -9.43 4.55
N GLU A 16 -27.57 -9.34 4.50
CA GLU A 16 -28.29 -8.05 4.56
C GLU A 16 -28.11 -7.39 5.92
N GLN A 17 -28.23 -8.16 7.01
CA GLN A 17 -28.01 -7.68 8.38
C GLN A 17 -26.56 -7.24 8.60
N LEU A 18 -25.58 -7.96 8.02
CA LEU A 18 -24.18 -7.56 8.08
C LEU A 18 -23.96 -6.22 7.36
N ILE A 19 -24.47 -6.08 6.14
CA ILE A 19 -24.36 -4.84 5.36
C ILE A 19 -25.04 -3.68 6.10
N ASP A 20 -26.26 -3.89 6.60
CA ASP A 20 -26.99 -2.86 7.36
C ASP A 20 -26.27 -2.47 8.66
N GLY A 21 -25.62 -3.42 9.33
CA GLY A 21 -24.76 -3.15 10.49
C GLY A 21 -23.53 -2.29 10.12
N LEU A 22 -22.87 -2.60 8.99
CA LEU A 22 -21.72 -1.86 8.49
C LEU A 22 -22.11 -0.45 8.02
N VAL A 23 -23.25 -0.30 7.35
CA VAL A 23 -23.77 1.01 6.94
C VAL A 23 -24.03 1.89 8.16
N THR A 24 -24.73 1.38 9.18
CA THR A 24 -24.94 2.13 10.42
C THR A 24 -23.63 2.46 11.13
N GLN A 25 -22.64 1.56 11.11
CA GLN A 25 -21.31 1.85 11.66
C GLN A 25 -20.63 3.03 10.96
N LEU A 26 -20.76 3.12 9.64
CA LEU A 26 -20.21 4.21 8.84
C LEU A 26 -20.96 5.53 9.06
N GLU A 27 -22.29 5.47 9.20
CA GLU A 27 -23.14 6.64 9.47
C GLU A 27 -22.91 7.24 10.86
N ASP A 28 -22.71 6.39 11.88
CA ASP A 28 -22.41 6.81 13.26
C ASP A 28 -20.99 7.38 13.42
N MET A 29 -20.09 7.08 12.47
CA MET A 29 -18.69 7.50 12.57
C MET A 29 -18.56 8.99 12.23
N PRO A 30 -18.05 9.83 13.14
CA PRO A 30 -17.85 11.24 12.85
C PRO A 30 -16.82 11.42 11.73
N SER A 31 -17.06 12.35 10.82
CA SER A 31 -16.08 12.67 9.76
C SER A 31 -14.84 13.35 10.35
N LEU A 32 -13.68 13.15 9.72
CA LEU A 32 -12.43 13.80 10.17
C LEU A 32 -12.57 15.32 10.30
N LEU A 33 -13.23 15.98 9.33
CA LEU A 33 -13.50 17.41 9.38
C LEU A 33 -14.37 17.82 10.59
N SER A 34 -15.33 16.98 10.97
CA SER A 34 -16.17 17.24 12.15
C SER A 34 -15.38 17.14 13.46
N ILE A 35 -14.42 16.21 13.55
CA ILE A 35 -13.53 16.03 14.69
C ILE A 35 -12.55 17.20 14.80
N LEU A 36 -11.93 17.57 13.67
CA LEU A 36 -11.01 18.70 13.59
C LEU A 36 -11.69 20.00 14.04
N LYS A 37 -12.93 20.24 13.59
CA LYS A 37 -13.71 21.41 14.00
C LYS A 37 -14.15 21.34 15.46
N GLY A 38 -14.73 20.22 15.87
CA GLY A 38 -15.41 20.09 17.16
C GLY A 38 -14.44 19.87 18.31
N SER A 39 -13.69 18.76 18.26
CA SER A 39 -12.78 18.36 19.34
C SER A 39 -11.49 19.17 19.35
N LEU A 40 -10.85 19.30 18.18
CA LEU A 40 -9.52 19.91 18.04
C LEU A 40 -9.57 21.43 17.77
N LYS A 41 -10.78 21.99 17.61
CA LYS A 41 -11.04 23.43 17.48
C LYS A 41 -10.24 24.11 16.36
N ILE A 42 -9.97 23.40 15.26
CA ILE A 42 -9.33 23.98 14.08
C ILE A 42 -10.20 25.10 13.51
N GLU A 43 -9.58 26.22 13.16
CA GLU A 43 -10.27 27.39 12.64
C GLU A 43 -10.99 27.10 11.31
N ASN A 44 -12.18 27.70 11.13
CA ASN A 44 -12.97 27.52 9.91
C ASN A 44 -12.21 27.92 8.64
N GLN A 45 -11.30 28.91 8.72
CA GLN A 45 -10.49 29.32 7.56
C GLN A 45 -9.53 28.21 7.12
N THR A 46 -8.90 27.50 8.06
CA THR A 46 -8.04 26.36 7.76
C THR A 46 -8.84 25.20 7.18
N LEU A 47 -10.02 24.91 7.73
CA LEU A 47 -10.93 23.89 7.19
C LEU A 47 -11.35 24.21 5.75
N LEU A 48 -11.64 25.47 5.43
CA LEU A 48 -11.97 25.88 4.07
C LEU A 48 -10.79 25.69 3.10
N LYS A 49 -9.54 25.97 3.55
CA LYS A 49 -8.35 25.71 2.74
C LYS A 49 -8.17 24.21 2.45
N ILE A 50 -8.37 23.36 3.46
CA ILE A 50 -8.32 21.90 3.32
C ILE A 50 -9.37 21.42 2.30
N ILE A 51 -10.62 21.87 2.42
CA ILE A 51 -11.70 21.50 1.49
C ILE A 51 -11.38 21.99 0.06
N ALA A 52 -10.91 23.23 -0.09
CA ALA A 52 -10.53 23.77 -1.38
C ALA A 52 -9.40 22.94 -2.03
N ALA A 53 -8.38 22.57 -1.25
CA ALA A 53 -7.28 21.72 -1.71
C ALA A 53 -7.73 20.32 -2.11
N GLN A 54 -8.67 19.73 -1.35
CA GLN A 54 -9.28 18.44 -1.68
C GLN A 54 -9.98 18.49 -3.03
N VAL A 55 -10.82 19.51 -3.26
CA VAL A 55 -11.57 19.67 -4.51
C VAL A 55 -10.64 19.96 -5.69
N SER A 56 -9.67 20.86 -5.53
CA SER A 56 -8.74 21.21 -6.61
C SER A 56 -7.79 20.07 -6.96
N GLY A 57 -7.34 19.32 -5.95
CA GLY A 57 -6.40 18.21 -6.12
C GLY A 57 -7.05 16.88 -6.50
N ARG A 58 -8.38 16.76 -6.38
CA ARG A 58 -9.12 15.49 -6.49
C ARG A 58 -8.49 14.38 -5.63
N LYS A 59 -7.98 14.76 -4.46
CA LYS A 59 -7.37 13.86 -3.48
C LYS A 59 -8.37 13.51 -2.39
N ASP A 60 -8.16 12.40 -1.70
CA ASP A 60 -8.89 12.11 -0.47
C ASP A 60 -8.47 13.07 0.66
N ILE A 61 -9.30 13.18 1.69
CA ILE A 61 -9.08 14.14 2.78
C ILE A 61 -7.80 13.84 3.58
N LEU A 62 -7.41 12.57 3.72
CA LEU A 62 -6.25 12.18 4.51
C LEU A 62 -4.96 12.60 3.79
N SER A 63 -4.87 12.33 2.49
CA SER A 63 -3.76 12.77 1.66
C SER A 63 -3.62 14.30 1.67
N VAL A 64 -4.73 15.03 1.64
CA VAL A 64 -4.71 16.51 1.70
C VAL A 64 -4.19 17.01 3.05
N LEU A 65 -4.56 16.35 4.16
CA LEU A 65 -4.10 16.72 5.50
C LEU A 65 -2.60 16.49 5.67
N ARG A 66 -2.08 15.34 5.19
CA ARG A 66 -0.65 14.99 5.27
C ARG A 66 0.22 15.81 4.33
N ASP A 67 -0.16 15.89 3.06
CA ASP A 67 0.64 16.59 2.03
C ASP A 67 0.57 18.11 2.17
N GLY A 68 -0.59 18.63 2.59
CA GLY A 68 -0.89 20.05 2.52
C GLY A 68 -0.33 20.88 3.67
N GLN A 69 0.21 20.23 4.71
CA GLN A 69 0.76 20.87 5.92
C GLN A 69 -0.18 21.94 6.51
N PHE A 70 -1.50 21.76 6.36
CA PHE A 70 -2.50 22.71 6.83
C PHE A 70 -2.62 22.72 8.36
N ILE A 71 -2.29 21.59 8.98
CA ILE A 71 -2.25 21.34 10.41
C ILE A 71 -1.03 20.46 10.72
N GLU A 72 -0.62 20.41 11.99
CA GLU A 72 0.45 19.52 12.44
C GLU A 72 0.04 18.03 12.29
N GLU A 73 0.96 17.15 11.91
CA GLU A 73 0.69 15.71 11.75
C GLU A 73 0.18 15.09 13.06
N SER A 74 0.68 15.56 14.21
CA SER A 74 0.22 15.15 15.53
C SER A 74 -1.30 15.36 15.74
N LEU A 75 -1.88 16.40 15.12
CA LEU A 75 -3.32 16.67 15.17
C LEU A 75 -4.10 15.78 14.20
N VAL A 76 -3.49 15.38 13.08
CA VAL A 76 -4.06 14.40 12.15
C VAL A 76 -4.19 13.05 12.84
N GLU A 77 -3.13 12.59 13.49
CA GLU A 77 -3.11 11.34 14.25
C GLU A 77 -4.13 11.36 15.40
N GLN A 78 -4.20 12.46 16.15
CA GLN A 78 -5.21 12.62 17.20
C GLN A 78 -6.65 12.59 16.64
N ALA A 79 -6.89 13.19 15.47
CA ALA A 79 -8.20 13.17 14.83
C ALA A 79 -8.59 11.76 14.40
N LEU A 80 -7.65 11.00 13.82
CA LEU A 80 -7.85 9.60 13.44
C LEU A 80 -8.13 8.73 14.65
N GLN A 81 -7.35 8.88 15.72
CA GLN A 81 -7.56 8.12 16.95
C GLN A 81 -8.95 8.41 17.53
N GLN A 82 -9.36 9.68 17.60
CA GLN A 82 -10.71 10.03 18.05
C GLN A 82 -11.83 9.50 17.15
N GLN A 83 -11.57 9.33 15.85
CA GLN A 83 -12.53 8.74 14.93
C GLN A 83 -12.74 7.26 15.25
N VAL A 84 -11.64 6.54 15.51
CA VAL A 84 -11.65 5.13 15.92
C VAL A 84 -12.30 4.98 17.30
N ASP A 85 -11.98 5.83 18.27
CA ASP A 85 -12.52 5.75 19.63
C ASP A 85 -14.03 6.01 19.67
N LYS A 86 -14.54 6.87 18.77
CA LYS A 86 -15.97 7.18 18.64
C LYS A 86 -16.72 6.20 17.74
N LYS A 87 -16.02 5.31 17.03
CA LYS A 87 -16.64 4.31 16.17
C LYS A 87 -17.40 3.30 17.02
N THR A 88 -18.70 3.17 16.82
CA THR A 88 -19.49 2.10 17.46
C THR A 88 -19.05 0.75 16.87
N PRO A 89 -18.56 -0.20 17.68
CA PRO A 89 -18.19 -1.52 17.18
C PRO A 89 -19.40 -2.25 16.57
N LEU A 90 -19.16 -3.00 15.49
CA LEU A 90 -20.22 -3.67 14.73
C LEU A 90 -21.08 -4.58 15.62
N GLY A 91 -20.45 -5.32 16.54
CA GLY A 91 -21.15 -6.17 17.50
C GLY A 91 -22.16 -5.41 18.36
N LYS A 92 -21.83 -4.20 18.83
CA LYS A 92 -22.79 -3.37 19.59
C LYS A 92 -23.97 -2.93 18.73
N ILE A 93 -23.73 -2.64 17.46
CA ILE A 93 -24.79 -2.26 16.51
C ILE A 93 -25.74 -3.43 16.28
N LEU A 94 -25.21 -4.63 16.01
CA LEU A 94 -26.02 -5.84 15.80
C LEU A 94 -26.87 -6.16 17.04
N VAL A 95 -26.30 -6.03 18.24
CA VAL A 95 -27.04 -6.19 19.51
C VAL A 95 -28.12 -5.13 19.65
N SER A 96 -27.82 -3.85 19.37
CA SER A 96 -28.80 -2.76 19.49
C SER A 96 -29.98 -2.90 18.53
N LYS A 97 -29.76 -3.51 17.37
CA LYS A 97 -30.80 -3.83 16.37
C LYS A 97 -31.56 -5.12 16.69
N ASN A 98 -31.25 -5.79 17.81
CA ASN A 98 -31.78 -7.11 18.19
C ASN A 98 -31.58 -8.19 17.12
N VAL A 99 -30.49 -8.09 16.35
CA VAL A 99 -30.12 -9.11 15.35
C VAL A 99 -29.48 -10.31 16.02
N ILE A 100 -28.67 -10.08 17.05
CA ILE A 100 -27.99 -11.09 17.85
C ILE A 100 -28.02 -10.65 19.32
N SER A 101 -28.16 -11.60 20.25
CA SER A 101 -28.02 -11.27 21.68
C SER A 101 -26.57 -11.00 22.07
N ALA A 102 -26.36 -10.32 23.20
CA ALA A 102 -25.02 -10.10 23.72
C ALA A 102 -24.35 -11.40 24.17
N GLU A 103 -25.12 -12.37 24.67
CA GLU A 103 -24.60 -13.69 25.04
C GLU A 103 -24.11 -14.46 23.79
N GLU A 104 -24.94 -14.57 22.75
CA GLU A 104 -24.59 -15.27 21.51
C GLU A 104 -23.38 -14.62 20.83
N LEU A 105 -23.31 -13.28 20.80
CA LEU A 105 -22.17 -12.58 20.20
C LEU A 105 -20.84 -12.95 20.88
N ASN A 106 -20.83 -13.02 22.21
CA ASN A 106 -19.64 -13.38 22.97
C ASN A 106 -19.27 -14.85 22.80
N GLU A 107 -20.26 -15.74 22.73
CA GLU A 107 -20.04 -17.16 22.42
C GLU A 107 -19.37 -17.32 21.05
N HIS A 108 -19.93 -16.69 20.02
CA HIS A 108 -19.37 -16.72 18.67
C HIS A 108 -17.98 -16.07 18.58
N LEU A 109 -17.73 -15.01 19.34
CA LEU A 109 -16.41 -14.38 19.40
C LEU A 109 -15.36 -15.33 19.98
N ASN A 110 -15.68 -16.03 21.08
CA ASN A 110 -14.77 -17.00 21.68
C ASN A 110 -14.50 -18.19 20.73
N ASN A 111 -15.55 -18.71 20.09
CA ASN A 111 -15.41 -19.78 19.11
C ASN A 111 -14.56 -19.34 17.90
N PHE A 112 -14.74 -18.10 17.44
CA PHE A 112 -13.95 -17.55 16.35
C PHE A 112 -12.47 -17.39 16.69
N LEU A 113 -12.14 -16.96 17.91
CA LEU A 113 -10.75 -16.87 18.37
C LEU A 113 -10.08 -18.25 18.44
N GLN A 114 -10.80 -19.27 18.92
CA GLN A 114 -10.29 -20.66 18.90
C GLN A 114 -10.02 -21.15 17.48
N VAL A 115 -10.90 -20.86 16.52
CA VAL A 115 -10.69 -21.23 15.11
C VAL A 115 -9.47 -20.52 14.51
N ILE A 116 -9.14 -19.31 14.95
CA ILE A 116 -7.93 -18.60 14.51
C ILE A 116 -6.68 -19.25 15.13
N GLU A 117 -6.72 -19.64 16.40
CA GLU A 117 -5.60 -20.30 17.08
C GLU A 117 -5.34 -21.72 16.58
N GLU A 118 -6.39 -22.46 16.21
CA GLU A 118 -6.31 -23.82 15.67
C GLU A 118 -6.03 -23.87 14.17
N ALA A 119 -6.06 -22.73 13.47
CA ALA A 119 -5.66 -22.68 12.08
C ALA A 119 -4.20 -23.14 12.02
N PRO A 120 -3.89 -24.29 11.37
CA PRO A 120 -2.53 -24.79 11.31
C PRO A 120 -1.66 -23.69 10.75
N GLU A 121 -0.57 -23.36 11.47
CA GLU A 121 0.46 -22.45 10.96
C GLU A 121 0.70 -22.83 9.49
N PRO A 122 0.65 -21.87 8.55
CA PRO A 122 0.78 -22.16 7.15
C PRO A 122 2.04 -22.99 6.99
N GLU A 123 1.88 -24.28 6.64
CA GLU A 123 2.97 -25.23 6.55
C GLU A 123 4.06 -24.54 5.73
N ALA A 124 5.19 -24.25 6.41
CA ALA A 124 6.32 -23.58 5.83
C ALA A 124 6.58 -24.23 4.47
N ALA A 125 6.49 -23.41 3.41
CA ALA A 125 6.76 -23.84 2.05
C ALA A 125 8.04 -24.66 2.09
N THR A 126 7.91 -25.92 1.69
CA THR A 126 8.90 -26.97 1.89
C THR A 126 10.18 -26.55 1.19
N GLU A 127 11.16 -26.07 1.98
CA GLU A 127 12.49 -25.78 1.49
C GLU A 127 13.12 -27.06 0.96
N LEU A 128 13.53 -27.00 -0.31
CA LEU A 128 14.33 -28.03 -0.95
C LEU A 128 15.63 -28.25 -0.16
N GLU A 129 15.80 -29.48 0.31
CA GLU A 129 17.03 -30.00 0.91
C GLU A 129 18.29 -29.62 0.10
N VAL A 130 19.16 -28.82 0.69
CA VAL A 130 20.60 -28.85 0.38
C VAL A 130 21.34 -29.23 1.65
N LYS A 131 21.84 -30.47 1.64
CA LYS A 131 22.77 -31.04 2.61
C LYS A 131 24.03 -30.17 2.78
N ALA A 132 24.33 -29.79 4.01
CA ALA A 132 25.71 -29.69 4.48
C ALA A 132 25.78 -29.94 6.01
N ALA A 133 26.57 -30.94 6.38
CA ALA A 133 27.05 -31.20 7.73
C ALA A 133 27.83 -29.98 8.27
N SER A 134 27.89 -29.66 9.56
CA SER A 134 28.56 -30.44 10.62
C SER A 134 28.34 -29.77 11.99
N GLU A 135 28.21 -30.58 13.04
CA GLU A 135 28.31 -30.28 14.49
C GLU A 135 29.74 -29.79 14.90
N PRO A 136 30.06 -29.39 16.17
CA PRO A 136 29.31 -29.58 17.42
C PRO A 136 29.25 -28.40 18.43
N GLU A 137 28.40 -28.62 19.43
CA GLU A 137 28.12 -27.86 20.64
C GLU A 137 29.35 -27.63 21.55
N GLU A 138 29.44 -26.44 22.15
CA GLU A 138 30.11 -26.23 23.45
C GLU A 138 29.46 -25.06 24.22
N SER A 139 29.52 -25.15 25.54
CA SER A 139 28.53 -24.70 26.51
C SER A 139 28.91 -23.47 27.36
N CYS A 140 27.89 -22.63 27.70
CA CYS A 140 27.71 -21.77 28.91
C CYS A 140 28.75 -20.63 29.20
N PRO A 141 28.49 -19.60 30.04
CA PRO A 141 27.34 -19.31 30.93
C PRO A 141 26.73 -17.88 30.84
N GLN A 142 25.71 -17.64 31.68
CA GLN A 142 24.96 -16.41 31.93
C GLN A 142 25.81 -15.18 32.31
N SER A 143 25.42 -13.99 31.82
CA SER A 143 25.63 -12.73 32.53
C SER A 143 24.55 -11.70 32.18
N ASP A 144 23.79 -11.30 33.21
CA ASP A 144 22.98 -10.08 33.26
C ASP A 144 23.85 -8.84 33.00
N SER A 145 23.58 -8.10 31.93
CA SER A 145 23.87 -6.67 31.85
C SER A 145 22.94 -6.05 30.81
N GLY A 146 22.10 -5.11 31.25
CA GLY A 146 21.09 -4.45 30.43
C GLY A 146 21.65 -3.86 29.16
N ASP A 147 21.10 -4.31 28.04
CA ASP A 147 21.37 -3.84 26.68
C ASP A 147 20.75 -2.44 26.52
N CYS A 148 21.52 -1.41 26.86
CA CYS A 148 21.22 -0.04 26.43
C CYS A 148 21.82 0.14 25.03
N MET A 149 21.17 -0.46 24.02
CA MET A 149 21.51 -0.20 22.63
C MET A 149 21.07 1.22 22.28
N ILE A 150 21.96 2.18 22.49
CA ILE A 150 21.83 3.52 21.93
C ILE A 150 21.94 3.34 20.41
N SER A 151 20.81 3.48 19.71
CA SER A 151 20.79 3.34 18.26
C SER A 151 21.66 4.44 17.61
N SER A 152 22.26 4.15 16.45
CA SER A 152 23.03 5.15 15.71
C SER A 152 22.22 6.44 15.44
N ALA A 153 20.90 6.31 15.29
CA ALA A 153 19.99 7.44 15.13
C ALA A 153 19.90 8.34 16.38
N ALA A 154 20.07 7.78 17.58
CA ALA A 154 20.12 8.57 18.82
C ALA A 154 21.41 9.39 18.90
N LEU A 155 22.54 8.86 18.45
CA LEU A 155 23.82 9.61 18.37
C LEU A 155 23.74 10.75 17.36
N ASP A 156 23.13 10.53 16.20
CA ASP A 156 22.95 11.59 15.19
C ASP A 156 22.05 12.72 15.72
N SER A 157 20.99 12.39 16.45
CA SER A 157 20.15 13.39 17.14
C SER A 157 20.92 14.17 18.20
N MET A 158 21.80 13.52 18.96
CA MET A 158 22.64 14.22 19.95
C MET A 158 23.68 15.11 19.28
N ARG A 159 24.21 14.72 18.11
CA ARG A 159 25.15 15.54 17.33
C ARG A 159 24.47 16.81 16.82
N GLU A 160 23.24 16.72 16.34
CA GLU A 160 22.44 17.89 15.93
C GLU A 160 22.13 18.83 17.11
N GLN A 161 21.94 18.28 18.31
CA GLN A 161 21.79 19.06 19.54
C GLN A 161 23.09 19.76 19.99
N VAL A 162 24.26 19.17 19.72
CA VAL A 162 25.56 19.83 19.94
C VAL A 162 25.80 20.93 18.91
N GLU A 163 25.47 20.70 17.63
CA GLU A 163 25.61 21.70 16.56
C GLU A 163 24.68 22.90 16.76
N SER A 164 23.50 22.68 17.33
CA SER A 164 22.57 23.75 17.72
C SER A 164 22.94 24.45 19.03
N GLY A 165 24.02 24.02 19.71
CA GLY A 165 24.50 24.60 20.96
C GLY A 165 23.64 24.29 22.19
N MET A 166 22.76 23.29 22.09
CA MET A 166 21.91 22.85 23.21
C MET A 166 22.62 21.85 24.12
N LEU A 167 23.62 21.13 23.61
CA LEU A 167 24.47 20.21 24.37
C LEU A 167 25.94 20.59 24.26
N ASP A 168 26.70 20.31 25.31
CA ASP A 168 28.16 20.46 25.31
C ASP A 168 28.81 19.32 24.53
N ALA A 169 29.80 19.64 23.71
CA ALA A 169 30.51 18.68 22.87
C ALA A 169 31.20 17.57 23.70
N SER A 170 31.53 17.83 24.97
CA SER A 170 32.17 16.84 25.84
C SER A 170 31.29 15.62 26.11
N VAL A 171 29.96 15.77 26.10
CA VAL A 171 29.01 14.67 26.34
C VAL A 171 29.01 13.69 25.16
N LEU A 172 29.13 14.21 23.94
CA LEU A 172 29.20 13.39 22.73
C LEU A 172 30.52 12.64 22.63
N GLU A 173 31.64 13.28 23.00
CA GLU A 173 32.96 12.63 23.02
C GLU A 173 33.05 11.47 24.03
N GLU A 174 32.43 11.60 25.20
CA GLU A 174 32.41 10.54 26.22
C GLU A 174 31.60 9.31 25.75
N LEU A 175 30.43 9.54 25.14
CA LEU A 175 29.58 8.49 24.57
C LEU A 175 30.22 7.79 23.35
N GLU A 176 30.85 8.55 22.44
CA GLU A 176 31.57 7.97 21.31
C GLU A 176 32.80 7.16 21.75
N ALA A 177 33.46 7.56 22.85
CA ALA A 177 34.58 6.83 23.43
C ALA A 177 34.14 5.52 24.10
N GLU A 178 33.01 5.51 24.82
CA GLU A 178 32.43 4.29 25.40
C GLU A 178 32.00 3.28 24.32
N LEU A 179 31.38 3.75 23.24
CA LEU A 179 30.99 2.89 22.10
C LEU A 179 32.19 2.31 21.33
N LYS A 180 33.29 3.05 21.21
CA LYS A 180 34.54 2.54 20.63
C LYS A 180 35.23 1.53 21.55
N ALA A 181 35.09 1.68 22.87
CA ALA A 181 35.64 0.73 23.83
C ALA A 181 34.82 -0.58 23.92
N SER A 182 33.54 -0.56 23.51
CA SER A 182 32.63 -1.71 23.62
C SER A 182 32.50 -2.57 22.35
N ALA A 183 33.23 -2.31 21.27
CA ALA A 183 33.09 -3.05 20.02
C ALA A 183 34.09 -4.23 19.89
N PRO A 184 33.68 -5.50 20.08
CA PRO A 184 34.38 -6.62 19.46
C PRO A 184 34.16 -6.55 17.94
N ALA A 185 35.16 -6.91 17.15
CA ALA A 185 35.12 -6.92 15.70
C ALA A 185 33.95 -7.80 15.20
N SER A 186 32.83 -7.17 14.83
CA SER A 186 31.68 -7.83 14.23
C SER A 186 31.66 -7.60 12.73
N GLU A 187 31.55 -8.71 12.01
CA GLU A 187 31.30 -8.80 10.58
C GLU A 187 30.08 -7.96 10.17
N VAL A 188 30.19 -7.36 8.99
CA VAL A 188 29.19 -6.51 8.35
C VAL A 188 27.93 -7.33 8.06
N LYS A 189 26.87 -7.12 8.85
CA LYS A 189 25.51 -7.58 8.51
C LYS A 189 24.89 -6.64 7.47
N ALA A 190 24.30 -7.26 6.45
CA ALA A 190 23.67 -6.65 5.27
C ALA A 190 22.49 -5.71 5.65
N PRO A 191 22.12 -4.75 4.77
CA PRO A 191 21.14 -3.73 5.09
C PRO A 191 19.73 -4.31 5.22
N ALA A 192 18.96 -3.68 6.11
CA ALA A 192 17.60 -4.04 6.48
C ALA A 192 16.69 -4.30 5.27
N GLU A 193 15.92 -5.39 5.37
CA GLU A 193 14.93 -5.82 4.38
C GLU A 193 13.90 -4.71 4.15
N GLU A 194 13.79 -4.25 2.90
CA GLU A 194 12.66 -3.44 2.42
C GLU A 194 11.37 -4.21 2.70
N GLU A 195 10.47 -3.60 3.47
CA GLU A 195 9.10 -4.07 3.67
C GLU A 195 8.43 -4.30 2.30
N VAL A 196 8.30 -5.56 1.91
CA VAL A 196 7.56 -5.96 0.71
C VAL A 196 6.09 -5.75 1.04
N LEU A 197 5.52 -4.63 0.57
CA LEU A 197 4.08 -4.40 0.61
C LEU A 197 3.39 -5.54 -0.13
N GLU A 198 2.72 -6.42 0.61
CA GLU A 198 1.89 -7.49 0.07
C GLU A 198 0.79 -6.86 -0.79
N ILE A 199 0.83 -7.12 -2.10
CA ILE A 199 -0.18 -6.66 -3.05
C ILE A 199 -1.48 -7.41 -2.73
N ASP A 200 -2.53 -6.67 -2.39
CA ASP A 200 -3.86 -7.24 -2.14
C ASP A 200 -4.37 -7.99 -3.39
N THR A 201 -4.35 -9.32 -3.28
CA THR A 201 -4.72 -10.26 -4.36
C THR A 201 -6.16 -10.08 -4.85
N SER A 202 -7.04 -9.47 -4.05
CA SER A 202 -8.42 -9.19 -4.47
C SER A 202 -8.49 -8.14 -5.58
N PHE A 203 -7.50 -7.24 -5.66
CA PHE A 203 -7.45 -6.21 -6.69
C PHE A 203 -6.77 -6.69 -7.98
N ILE A 204 -5.93 -7.72 -7.94
CA ILE A 204 -5.39 -8.39 -9.15
C ILE A 204 -6.53 -8.94 -10.01
N GLY A 205 -7.61 -9.44 -9.37
CA GLY A 205 -8.82 -9.87 -10.07
C GLY A 205 -9.46 -8.75 -10.90
N LYS A 206 -9.53 -7.52 -10.37
CA LYS A 206 -10.06 -6.36 -11.10
C LYS A 206 -9.16 -5.97 -12.27
N LEU A 207 -7.83 -6.01 -12.09
CA LEU A 207 -6.90 -5.76 -13.19
C LEU A 207 -7.05 -6.81 -14.30
N SER A 208 -7.17 -8.09 -13.93
CA SER A 208 -7.35 -9.18 -14.88
C SER A 208 -8.68 -9.08 -15.63
N GLU A 209 -9.74 -8.62 -14.95
CA GLU A 209 -11.05 -8.33 -15.56
C GLU A 209 -10.98 -7.13 -16.54
N SER A 210 -10.37 -6.01 -16.11
CA SER A 210 -10.19 -4.82 -16.96
C SER A 210 -9.27 -5.10 -18.15
N LEU A 211 -8.23 -5.93 -17.98
CA LEU A 211 -7.32 -6.41 -19.03
C LEU A 211 -7.71 -7.80 -19.53
N SER A 212 -9.01 -8.10 -19.59
CA SER A 212 -9.49 -9.40 -20.07
C SER A 212 -8.95 -9.72 -21.48
N ALA A 213 -8.90 -11.00 -21.83
CA ALA A 213 -8.50 -11.43 -23.17
C ALA A 213 -9.30 -10.72 -24.28
N LYS A 214 -10.57 -10.39 -24.00
CA LYS A 214 -11.42 -9.60 -24.90
C LYS A 214 -10.90 -8.19 -25.10
N PHE A 215 -10.59 -7.47 -24.02
CA PHE A 215 -9.98 -6.14 -24.08
C PHE A 215 -8.70 -6.18 -24.92
N LEU A 216 -7.82 -7.16 -24.68
CA LEU A 216 -6.55 -7.25 -25.37
C LEU A 216 -6.71 -7.44 -26.89
N VAL A 217 -7.65 -8.29 -27.30
CA VAL A 217 -7.94 -8.52 -28.73
C VAL A 217 -8.56 -7.28 -29.37
N GLU A 218 -9.51 -6.64 -28.69
CA GLU A 218 -10.17 -5.42 -29.18
C GLU A 218 -9.17 -4.27 -29.34
N THR A 219 -8.36 -4.00 -28.31
CA THR A 219 -7.35 -2.93 -28.36
C THR A 219 -6.27 -3.21 -29.39
N SER A 220 -5.82 -4.46 -29.54
CA SER A 220 -4.86 -4.84 -30.59
C SER A 220 -5.40 -4.55 -32.00
N GLN A 221 -6.69 -4.82 -32.22
CA GLN A 221 -7.35 -4.53 -33.50
C GLN A 221 -7.59 -3.02 -33.68
N GLU A 222 -8.03 -2.33 -32.63
CA GLU A 222 -8.23 -0.87 -32.62
C GLU A 222 -6.93 -0.12 -32.94
N ILE A 223 -5.78 -0.58 -32.46
CA ILE A 223 -4.47 0.02 -32.79
C ILE A 223 -4.10 -0.19 -34.26
N LYS A 224 -4.41 -1.35 -34.84
CA LYS A 224 -4.14 -1.63 -36.27
C LYS A 224 -5.01 -0.76 -37.17
N ASP A 225 -6.28 -0.66 -36.81
CA ASP A 225 -7.28 0.11 -37.54
C ASP A 225 -7.47 1.53 -36.95
N LEU A 226 -6.42 2.08 -36.33
CA LEU A 226 -6.52 3.34 -35.61
C LEU A 226 -6.78 4.49 -36.60
N THR A 227 -7.90 5.18 -36.40
CA THR A 227 -8.40 6.32 -37.16
C THR A 227 -8.70 7.48 -36.20
N THR A 228 -8.85 8.69 -36.71
CA THR A 228 -9.22 9.85 -35.88
C THR A 228 -10.51 9.64 -35.07
N GLU A 229 -11.43 8.81 -35.55
CA GLU A 229 -12.72 8.55 -34.87
C GLU A 229 -12.58 7.60 -33.67
N ASN A 230 -11.61 6.69 -33.67
CA ASN A 230 -11.44 5.69 -32.60
C ASN A 230 -10.28 5.99 -31.64
N VAL A 231 -9.45 7.02 -31.89
CA VAL A 231 -8.42 7.47 -30.93
C VAL A 231 -9.03 7.89 -29.59
N THR A 232 -10.15 8.64 -29.60
CA THR A 232 -10.74 9.15 -28.35
C THR A 232 -11.27 8.02 -27.44
N PRO A 233 -12.08 7.06 -27.95
CA PRO A 233 -12.47 5.90 -27.16
C PRO A 233 -11.28 5.07 -26.63
N LEU A 234 -10.24 4.89 -27.45
CA LEU A 234 -9.04 4.17 -27.01
C LEU A 234 -8.29 4.93 -25.91
N PHE A 235 -8.17 6.25 -26.04
CA PHE A 235 -7.55 7.11 -25.04
C PHE A 235 -8.27 7.01 -23.69
N GLU A 236 -9.60 7.08 -23.68
CA GLU A 236 -10.40 6.94 -22.45
C GLU A 236 -10.18 5.60 -21.77
N LYS A 237 -10.18 4.50 -22.54
CA LYS A 237 -9.87 3.15 -22.03
C LYS A 237 -8.47 3.06 -21.40
N ILE A 238 -7.46 3.60 -22.08
CA ILE A 238 -6.07 3.60 -21.58
C ILE A 238 -5.96 4.46 -20.31
N HIS A 239 -6.64 5.60 -20.26
CA HIS A 239 -6.67 6.47 -19.09
C HIS A 239 -7.32 5.79 -17.87
N GLU A 240 -8.42 5.06 -18.07
CA GLU A 240 -9.04 4.26 -17.02
C GLU A 240 -8.09 3.18 -16.49
N LEU A 241 -7.44 2.43 -17.39
CA LEU A 241 -6.43 1.43 -17.01
C LEU A 241 -5.26 2.03 -16.25
N LYS A 242 -4.82 3.24 -16.61
CA LYS A 242 -3.78 3.96 -15.88
C LYS A 242 -4.22 4.24 -14.45
N GLY A 243 -5.47 4.66 -14.27
CA GLY A 243 -6.09 4.83 -12.95
C GLY A 243 -6.09 3.54 -12.13
N VAL A 244 -6.45 2.41 -12.75
CA VAL A 244 -6.40 1.09 -12.12
C VAL A 244 -4.97 0.72 -11.72
N ALA A 245 -3.98 0.88 -12.62
CA ALA A 245 -2.58 0.59 -12.33
C ALA A 245 -2.05 1.41 -11.14
N ARG A 246 -2.43 2.69 -11.04
CA ARG A 246 -2.10 3.56 -9.91
C ARG A 246 -2.70 3.06 -8.59
N LEU A 247 -3.98 2.65 -8.61
CA LEU A 247 -4.64 2.11 -7.40
C LEU A 247 -3.98 0.82 -6.90
N LEU A 248 -3.35 0.06 -7.81
CA LEU A 248 -2.61 -1.17 -7.49
C LEU A 248 -1.17 -0.93 -7.07
N ASN A 249 -0.73 0.34 -7.05
CA ASN A 249 0.67 0.70 -6.90
C ASN A 249 1.59 0.01 -7.95
N ALA A 250 1.05 -0.32 -9.13
CA ALA A 250 1.76 -1.01 -10.20
C ALA A 250 2.53 0.02 -11.06
N THR A 251 3.60 0.58 -10.50
CA THR A 251 4.26 1.79 -11.04
C THR A 251 4.77 1.62 -12.47
N LEU A 252 5.28 0.44 -12.83
CA LEU A 252 5.77 0.11 -14.17
C LEU A 252 4.63 0.09 -15.20
N LEU A 253 3.50 -0.51 -14.82
CA LEU A 253 2.30 -0.55 -15.65
C LEU A 253 1.70 0.84 -15.83
N GLU A 254 1.61 1.63 -14.75
CA GLU A 254 1.18 3.02 -14.80
C GLU A 254 2.05 3.84 -15.75
N THR A 255 3.38 3.72 -15.64
CA THR A 255 4.31 4.47 -16.50
C THR A 255 4.19 4.05 -17.97
N ALA A 256 3.98 2.76 -18.25
CA ALA A 256 3.74 2.27 -19.60
C ALA A 256 2.45 2.84 -20.21
N LEU A 257 1.36 2.85 -19.42
CA LEU A 257 0.07 3.41 -19.84
C LEU A 257 0.11 4.92 -19.98
N ASP A 258 0.87 5.63 -19.16
CA ASP A 258 1.07 7.08 -19.28
C ASP A 258 1.77 7.46 -20.60
N ASN A 259 2.78 6.68 -21.01
CA ASN A 259 3.43 6.87 -22.31
C ASN A 259 2.51 6.51 -23.48
N PHE A 260 1.66 5.50 -23.30
CA PHE A 260 0.62 5.15 -24.26
C PHE A 260 -0.35 6.32 -24.46
N GLU A 261 -0.82 6.91 -23.36
CA GLU A 261 -1.73 8.06 -23.36
C GLU A 261 -1.10 9.29 -24.02
N LYS A 262 0.17 9.56 -23.76
CA LYS A 262 0.91 10.67 -24.42
C LYS A 262 0.99 10.51 -25.92
N LEU A 263 1.26 9.30 -26.42
CA LEU A 263 1.31 9.01 -27.85
C LEU A 263 -0.06 9.12 -28.52
N LEU A 264 -1.15 8.75 -27.82
CA LEU A 264 -2.50 8.95 -28.34
C LEU A 264 -2.91 10.42 -28.32
N GLY A 265 -2.48 11.18 -27.31
CA GLY A 265 -2.87 12.58 -27.09
C GLY A 265 -2.11 13.61 -27.92
N SER A 266 -0.99 13.23 -28.56
CA SER A 266 -0.15 14.17 -29.32
C SER A 266 -0.78 14.65 -30.64
N GLU A 267 -1.87 14.05 -31.12
CA GLU A 267 -2.32 14.28 -32.50
C GLU A 267 -3.80 14.65 -32.67
N GLN A 268 -4.04 15.80 -33.31
CA GLN A 268 -5.35 16.21 -33.85
C GLN A 268 -5.61 15.68 -35.27
N LEU A 269 -4.60 15.07 -35.93
CA LEU A 269 -4.65 14.68 -37.35
C LEU A 269 -4.67 13.16 -37.61
N GLY A 270 -4.52 12.36 -36.55
CA GLY A 270 -4.57 10.91 -36.61
C GLY A 270 -3.20 10.25 -36.81
N PRO A 271 -2.96 9.11 -36.15
CA PRO A 271 -1.63 8.50 -35.96
C PRO A 271 -1.01 8.04 -37.27
N THR A 272 0.27 8.37 -37.46
CA THR A 272 1.10 7.82 -38.52
C THR A 272 1.30 6.31 -38.35
N GLU A 273 1.67 5.61 -39.43
CA GLU A 273 1.96 4.16 -39.35
C GLU A 273 3.12 3.84 -38.40
N GLU A 274 4.10 4.73 -38.28
CA GLU A 274 5.20 4.59 -37.33
C GLU A 274 4.71 4.69 -35.88
N GLU A 275 3.77 5.59 -35.59
CA GLU A 275 3.15 5.71 -34.27
C GLU A 275 2.24 4.53 -33.95
N LYS A 276 1.48 4.02 -34.92
CA LYS A 276 0.73 2.77 -34.73
C LYS A 276 1.64 1.60 -34.37
N GLU A 277 2.80 1.49 -35.03
CA GLU A 277 3.79 0.46 -34.68
C GLU A 277 4.33 0.66 -33.26
N ARG A 278 4.57 1.91 -32.83
CA ARG A 278 5.01 2.24 -31.47
C ARG A 278 3.94 1.91 -30.42
N LEU A 279 2.69 2.31 -30.66
CA LEU A 279 1.53 2.00 -29.83
C LEU A 279 1.35 0.48 -29.70
N TYR A 280 1.51 -0.25 -30.80
CA TYR A 280 1.44 -1.71 -30.79
C TYR A 280 2.54 -2.34 -29.92
N LYS A 281 3.78 -1.86 -30.01
CA LYS A 281 4.88 -2.35 -29.16
C LYS A 281 4.68 -2.03 -27.68
N LEU A 282 4.15 -0.84 -27.36
CA LEU A 282 3.78 -0.49 -25.98
C LEU A 282 2.63 -1.36 -25.46
N PHE A 283 1.66 -1.66 -26.31
CA PHE A 283 0.56 -2.57 -25.98
C PHE A 283 1.09 -3.99 -25.67
N GLU A 284 2.01 -4.51 -26.48
CA GLU A 284 2.66 -5.79 -26.20
C GLU A 284 3.40 -5.78 -24.86
N PHE A 285 4.07 -4.66 -24.53
CA PHE A 285 4.73 -4.51 -23.23
C PHE A 285 3.73 -4.47 -22.07
N VAL A 286 2.61 -3.75 -22.19
CA VAL A 286 1.53 -3.75 -21.19
C VAL A 286 1.01 -5.17 -20.95
N ASN A 287 0.82 -5.94 -22.02
CA ASN A 287 0.40 -7.34 -21.91
C ASN A 287 1.48 -8.22 -21.25
N GLU A 288 2.75 -8.00 -21.54
CA GLU A 288 3.88 -8.70 -20.90
C GLU A 288 3.95 -8.41 -19.39
N VAL A 289 3.76 -7.15 -18.98
CA VAL A 289 3.71 -6.77 -17.56
C VAL A 289 2.51 -7.43 -16.89
N LYS A 290 1.33 -7.38 -17.53
CA LYS A 290 0.12 -8.05 -17.04
C LYS A 290 0.35 -9.55 -16.78
N VAL A 291 0.88 -10.28 -17.76
CA VAL A 291 1.15 -11.72 -17.62
C VAL A 291 2.12 -12.00 -16.48
N ASN A 292 3.14 -11.16 -16.29
CA ASN A 292 4.05 -11.33 -15.15
C ASN A 292 3.36 -11.07 -13.80
N LEU A 293 2.48 -10.08 -13.71
CA LEU A 293 1.68 -9.82 -12.51
C LEU A 293 0.69 -10.96 -12.23
N GLU A 294 0.04 -11.54 -13.24
CA GLU A 294 -0.84 -12.71 -13.10
C GLU A 294 -0.09 -13.96 -12.65
N MET A 295 1.21 -14.05 -12.92
CA MET A 295 2.08 -15.13 -12.44
C MET A 295 2.59 -14.91 -11.00
N ASN A 296 2.01 -13.97 -10.24
CA ASN A 296 2.42 -13.58 -8.89
C ASN A 296 3.88 -13.14 -8.78
N LYS A 297 4.51 -12.71 -9.87
CA LYS A 297 5.83 -12.09 -9.78
C LYS A 297 5.67 -10.71 -9.18
N SER A 298 6.46 -10.41 -8.16
CA SER A 298 6.50 -9.06 -7.61
C SER A 298 6.90 -8.05 -8.69
N GLU A 299 6.44 -6.81 -8.59
CA GLU A 299 6.88 -5.77 -9.54
C GLU A 299 8.41 -5.57 -9.47
N LYS A 300 9.01 -5.85 -8.31
CA LYS A 300 10.46 -5.90 -8.10
C LYS A 300 11.11 -6.94 -9.02
N GLU A 301 10.59 -8.15 -9.11
CA GLU A 301 11.07 -9.18 -10.05
C GLU A 301 10.93 -8.76 -11.53
N VAL A 302 9.86 -8.03 -11.87
CA VAL A 302 9.67 -7.51 -13.24
C VAL A 302 10.70 -6.42 -13.54
N LYS A 303 10.98 -5.53 -12.59
CA LYS A 303 12.03 -4.50 -12.70
C LYS A 303 13.44 -5.12 -12.75
N ASP A 304 13.67 -6.18 -11.97
CA ASP A 304 14.94 -6.90 -11.93
C ASP A 304 15.18 -7.75 -13.17
N ASN A 305 14.12 -8.03 -13.95
CA ASN A 305 14.24 -8.58 -15.29
C ASN A 305 14.84 -7.55 -16.26
N LYS A 306 16.18 -7.48 -16.27
CA LYS A 306 16.98 -6.61 -17.14
C LYS A 306 16.57 -6.69 -18.61
N ALA A 307 16.11 -7.84 -19.11
CA ALA A 307 15.69 -7.97 -20.49
C ALA A 307 14.38 -7.20 -20.76
N ALA A 308 13.40 -7.32 -19.87
CA ALA A 308 12.13 -6.59 -19.95
C ALA A 308 12.35 -5.07 -19.80
N MET A 309 13.17 -4.65 -18.83
CA MET A 309 13.46 -3.22 -18.63
C MET A 309 14.32 -2.62 -19.75
N ASN A 310 15.26 -3.37 -20.34
CA ASN A 310 16.00 -2.90 -21.51
C ASN A 310 15.09 -2.75 -22.74
N LYS A 311 14.15 -3.68 -22.94
CA LYS A 311 13.12 -3.59 -23.99
C LYS A 311 12.25 -2.35 -23.78
N TYR A 312 11.77 -2.12 -22.55
CA TYR A 312 10.98 -0.94 -22.18
C TYR A 312 11.74 0.38 -22.38
N ASN A 313 12.96 0.48 -21.85
CA ASN A 313 13.77 1.69 -21.96
C ASN A 313 14.12 2.00 -23.41
N LYS A 314 14.28 0.98 -24.26
CA LYS A 314 14.44 1.16 -25.71
C LYS A 314 13.16 1.74 -26.32
N LEU A 315 11.99 1.18 -25.99
CA LEU A 315 10.70 1.67 -26.46
C LEU A 315 10.44 3.12 -26.05
N ILE A 316 10.74 3.51 -24.81
CA ILE A 316 10.55 4.89 -24.33
C ILE A 316 11.51 5.87 -24.98
N LYS A 317 12.78 5.49 -25.18
CA LYS A 317 13.76 6.38 -25.84
C LYS A 317 13.36 6.73 -27.26
N ASP A 318 12.55 5.89 -27.90
CA ASP A 318 12.03 6.16 -29.24
C ASP A 318 10.78 7.09 -29.18
N VAL A 319 10.19 7.31 -28.00
CA VAL A 319 8.98 8.14 -27.76
C VAL A 319 9.30 9.55 -27.28
N ALA A 320 10.41 9.75 -26.55
CA ALA A 320 10.87 11.05 -26.04
C ALA A 320 11.70 11.83 -27.07
#